data_AF-A0A081D8S8-F1
#
_entry.id   AF-A0A081D8S8-F1
#
_cell.length_a   1.000
_cell.length_b   1.000
_cell.length_c   1.000
_cell.angle_alpha   90.00
_cell.angle_beta   90.00
_cell.angle_gamma   90.00
#
_symmetry.space_group_name_H-M   'P 1'
#
loop_
_entity.id
_entity.type
_entity.pdbx_description
1 polymer ?
#
loop_
_entity_poly.entity_id
_entity_poly.type
_entity_poly.pdbx_seq_one_letter_code
_entity_poly.pdbx_strand_id
1 'polypeptide(L)'
;MDAPVIGFSKLSKTEKVNWLVDTYFDGDIIAHDTITRYWNQDQKLQELHDGFSENTITNYYLPFGLAPNFLIDGKLVTIPMAIEESSVVAAASKAAKFWLERGGFKTTIKSTIKSGQVHIMYKGLHNEMDAFYAFAKATYYNLSSP
;
A
#
# COMPACT_ATOMS: atom_id res chain seq x y z
N MET A 1 -11.38 -29.76 -16.45
CA MET A 1 -12.42 -29.37 -15.46
C MET A 1 -11.69 -28.73 -14.31
N ASP A 2 -11.96 -27.47 -14.03
CA ASP A 2 -11.26 -26.74 -12.96
C ASP A 2 -11.78 -27.23 -11.62
N ALA A 3 -10.99 -28.08 -10.96
CA ALA A 3 -11.28 -28.55 -9.61
C ALA A 3 -10.86 -27.49 -8.58
N PRO A 4 -11.57 -27.34 -7.45
CA PRO A 4 -11.16 -26.45 -6.38
C PRO A 4 -9.75 -26.78 -5.87
N VAL A 5 -8.89 -25.77 -5.75
CA VAL A 5 -7.55 -25.93 -5.18
C VAL A 5 -7.59 -25.87 -3.65
N ILE A 6 -7.13 -26.94 -2.99
CA ILE A 6 -7.11 -27.05 -1.52
C ILE A 6 -5.67 -26.90 -1.04
N GLY A 7 -5.44 -26.03 -0.06
CA GLY A 7 -4.13 -25.87 0.57
C GLY A 7 -3.13 -25.04 -0.24
N PHE A 8 -3.58 -24.24 -1.21
CA PHE A 8 -2.73 -23.40 -2.06
C PHE A 8 -1.76 -22.52 -1.25
N SER A 9 -2.20 -21.99 -0.11
CA SER A 9 -1.36 -21.16 0.76
C SER A 9 -0.13 -21.89 1.31
N LYS A 10 -0.19 -23.22 1.48
CA LYS A 10 0.90 -24.06 1.99
C LYS A 10 1.95 -24.39 0.94
N LEU A 11 1.64 -24.17 -0.34
CA LEU A 11 2.59 -24.37 -1.43
C LEU A 11 3.72 -23.35 -1.32
N SER A 12 4.93 -23.79 -1.62
CA SER A 12 6.07 -22.92 -1.88
C SER A 12 5.79 -22.04 -3.10
N LYS A 13 6.57 -20.96 -3.24
CA LYS A 13 6.40 -20.01 -4.34
C LYS A 13 6.54 -20.70 -5.72
N THR A 14 7.52 -21.57 -5.87
CA THR A 14 7.71 -22.36 -7.11
C THR A 14 6.54 -23.30 -7.36
N GLU A 15 6.03 -24.01 -6.34
CA GLU A 15 4.86 -24.88 -6.50
C GLU A 15 3.60 -24.09 -6.89
N LYS A 16 3.43 -22.86 -6.37
CA LYS A 16 2.33 -21.96 -6.78
C LYS A 16 2.44 -21.57 -8.26
N VAL A 17 3.65 -21.26 -8.74
CA VAL A 17 3.89 -20.96 -10.16
C VAL A 17 3.62 -22.19 -11.04
N ASN A 18 4.15 -23.35 -10.67
CA ASN A 18 3.93 -24.59 -11.42
C ASN A 18 2.44 -24.92 -11.50
N TRP A 19 1.72 -24.85 -10.37
CA TRP A 19 0.28 -25.06 -10.35
C TRP A 19 -0.46 -24.10 -11.29
N LEU A 20 -0.10 -22.81 -11.30
CA LEU A 20 -0.71 -21.81 -12.19
C LEU A 20 -0.45 -22.15 -13.67
N VAL A 21 0.79 -22.50 -14.01
CA VAL A 21 1.21 -22.81 -15.39
C VAL A 21 0.56 -24.11 -15.88
N ASP A 22 0.55 -25.15 -15.07
CA ASP A 22 -0.05 -26.45 -15.42
C ASP A 22 -1.57 -26.34 -15.55
N THR A 23 -2.22 -25.52 -14.72
CA THR A 23 -3.68 -25.41 -14.69
C THR A 23 -4.22 -24.53 -15.81
N TYR A 24 -3.53 -23.42 -16.14
CA TYR A 24 -4.09 -22.38 -17.02
C TYR A 24 -3.28 -22.11 -18.29
N PHE A 25 -2.07 -22.68 -18.40
CA PHE A 25 -1.16 -22.44 -19.52
C PHE A 25 -0.64 -23.74 -20.15
N ASP A 26 -1.27 -24.89 -19.89
CA ASP A 26 -0.91 -26.20 -20.45
C ASP A 26 0.58 -26.57 -20.30
N GLY A 27 1.21 -26.14 -19.21
CA GLY A 27 2.64 -26.38 -18.98
C GLY A 27 3.58 -25.50 -19.81
N ASP A 28 3.10 -24.37 -20.36
CA ASP A 28 3.88 -23.48 -21.21
C ASP A 28 5.11 -22.90 -20.45
N ILE A 29 6.29 -23.28 -20.94
CA ILE A 29 7.57 -22.82 -20.41
C ILE A 29 7.73 -21.30 -20.52
N ILE A 30 7.15 -20.67 -21.55
CA ILE A 30 7.24 -19.21 -21.73
C ILE A 30 6.43 -18.50 -20.63
N ALA A 31 5.28 -19.05 -20.25
CA ALA A 31 4.49 -18.52 -19.14
C ALA A 31 5.26 -18.63 -17.82
N HIS A 32 5.84 -19.80 -17.53
CA HIS A 32 6.68 -20.01 -16.35
C HIS A 32 7.85 -19.01 -16.29
N ASP A 33 8.61 -18.89 -17.38
CA ASP A 33 9.77 -18.00 -17.45
C ASP A 33 9.37 -16.53 -17.36
N THR A 34 8.21 -16.15 -17.90
CA THR A 34 7.70 -14.78 -17.79
C THR A 34 7.32 -14.43 -16.36
N ILE A 35 6.69 -15.35 -15.63
CA ILE A 35 6.32 -15.15 -14.23
C ILE A 35 7.57 -15.03 -13.36
N THR A 36 8.55 -15.92 -13.54
CA THR A 36 9.76 -15.98 -12.70
C THR A 36 10.79 -14.90 -13.05
N ARG A 37 10.71 -14.28 -14.23
CA ARG A 37 11.63 -13.23 -14.71
C ARG A 37 11.86 -12.08 -13.74
N TYR A 38 10.83 -11.70 -12.98
CA TYR A 38 10.89 -10.54 -12.09
C TYR A 38 11.33 -10.90 -10.66
N TRP A 39 11.74 -12.14 -10.42
CA TRP A 39 12.30 -12.52 -9.12
C TRP A 39 13.69 -11.89 -8.96
N ASN A 40 13.94 -11.38 -7.76
CA ASN A 40 15.25 -10.84 -7.42
C ASN A 40 16.26 -11.98 -7.34
N GLN A 41 17.44 -11.76 -7.91
CA GLN A 41 18.58 -12.69 -7.80
C GLN A 41 19.12 -12.74 -6.36
N ASP A 42 19.00 -11.65 -5.62
CA ASP A 42 19.29 -11.62 -4.18
C ASP A 42 18.15 -12.31 -3.42
N GLN A 43 18.46 -13.48 -2.86
CA GLN A 43 17.50 -14.31 -2.14
C GLN A 43 16.97 -13.61 -0.88
N LYS A 44 17.80 -12.91 -0.10
CA LYS A 44 17.34 -12.23 1.12
C LYS A 44 16.40 -11.08 0.77
N LEU A 45 16.70 -10.37 -0.32
CA LEU A 45 15.81 -9.34 -0.84
C LEU A 45 14.48 -9.96 -1.31
N GLN A 46 14.53 -11.08 -2.03
CA GLN A 46 13.29 -11.74 -2.46
C GLN A 46 12.45 -12.23 -1.28
N GLU A 47 13.06 -12.80 -0.25
CA GLU A 47 12.39 -13.23 0.98
C GLU A 47 11.69 -12.07 1.71
N LEU A 48 12.33 -10.89 1.75
CA LEU A 48 11.71 -9.68 2.29
C LEU A 48 10.45 -9.29 1.51
N HIS A 49 10.53 -9.30 0.18
CA HIS A 49 9.38 -8.97 -0.68
C HIS A 49 8.25 -10.00 -0.57
N ASP A 50 8.61 -11.28 -0.42
CA ASP A 50 7.64 -12.36 -0.22
C ASP A 50 6.89 -12.22 1.13
N GLY A 51 7.48 -11.53 2.11
CA GLY A 51 6.85 -11.20 3.38
C GLY A 51 5.85 -10.03 3.35
N PHE A 52 5.73 -9.28 2.24
CA PHE A 52 4.82 -8.13 2.16
C PHE A 52 3.36 -8.51 1.94
N SER A 53 3.11 -9.67 1.34
CA SER A 53 1.75 -10.14 1.04
C SER A 53 1.72 -11.66 1.01
N GLU A 54 0.52 -12.21 1.18
CA GLU A 54 0.30 -13.64 1.05
C GLU A 54 0.15 -14.05 -0.42
N ASN A 55 0.43 -15.33 -0.73
CA ASN A 55 0.24 -15.95 -2.05
C ASN A 55 0.91 -15.21 -3.23
N THR A 56 2.02 -14.52 -2.99
CA THR A 56 2.79 -13.87 -4.05
C THR A 56 3.47 -14.92 -4.95
N ILE A 57 3.39 -14.70 -6.26
CA ILE A 57 4.03 -15.58 -7.27
C ILE A 57 5.15 -14.87 -8.03
N THR A 58 5.14 -13.54 -8.06
CA THR A 58 6.17 -12.71 -8.71
C THR A 58 6.15 -11.29 -8.18
N ASN A 59 7.19 -10.52 -8.50
CA ASN A 59 7.24 -9.10 -8.22
C ASN A 59 6.63 -8.32 -9.40
N TYR A 60 6.07 -7.15 -9.10
CA TYR A 60 5.60 -6.21 -10.12
C TYR A 60 6.33 -4.89 -9.97
N TYR A 61 6.93 -4.40 -11.05
CA TYR A 61 7.61 -3.12 -11.07
C TYR A 61 6.68 -2.03 -11.59
N LEU A 62 6.61 -0.92 -10.84
CA LEU A 62 5.97 0.31 -11.27
C LEU A 62 7.06 1.32 -11.64
N PRO A 63 6.93 2.08 -12.74
CA PRO A 63 7.91 3.11 -13.07
C PRO A 63 8.10 4.08 -11.91
N PHE A 64 9.35 4.32 -11.55
CA PHE A 64 9.72 5.18 -10.44
C PHE A 64 10.48 6.41 -10.95
N GLY A 65 9.81 7.55 -10.96
CA GLY A 65 10.30 8.82 -11.46
C GLY A 65 10.57 9.84 -10.35
N LEU A 66 11.17 10.96 -10.75
CA LEU A 66 11.46 12.09 -9.89
C LEU A 66 10.88 13.37 -10.48
N ALA A 67 10.18 14.15 -9.65
CA ALA A 67 9.69 15.48 -10.00
C ALA A 67 10.45 16.54 -9.20
N PRO A 68 11.46 17.22 -9.78
CA PRO A 68 12.27 18.21 -9.09
C PRO A 68 11.57 19.58 -8.99
N ASN A 69 12.26 20.53 -8.34
CA ASN A 69 11.93 21.97 -8.29
C ASN A 69 10.72 22.37 -7.46
N PHE A 70 10.24 21.50 -6.56
CA PHE A 70 9.20 21.90 -5.62
C PHE A 70 9.80 22.75 -4.51
N LEU A 71 9.47 24.04 -4.46
CA LEU A 71 9.77 24.88 -3.30
C LEU A 71 8.57 24.81 -2.35
N ILE A 72 8.70 24.12 -1.23
CA ILE A 72 7.62 23.93 -0.25
C ILE A 72 8.09 24.52 1.07
N ASP A 73 7.34 25.51 1.58
CA ASP A 73 7.65 26.21 2.83
C ASP A 73 9.10 26.74 2.89
N GLY A 74 9.61 27.19 1.74
CA GLY A 74 10.96 27.73 1.60
C GLY A 74 12.07 26.68 1.39
N LYS A 75 11.73 25.39 1.38
CA LYS A 75 12.68 24.30 1.13
C LYS A 75 12.50 23.73 -0.28
N LEU A 76 13.58 23.70 -1.04
CA LEU A 76 13.60 23.04 -2.34
C LEU A 76 13.67 21.51 -2.16
N VAL A 77 12.74 20.79 -2.77
CA VAL A 77 12.62 19.34 -2.68
C VAL A 77 12.38 18.72 -4.05
N THR A 78 12.81 17.47 -4.18
CA THR A 78 12.51 16.58 -5.31
C THR A 78 11.55 15.51 -4.81
N ILE A 79 10.40 15.38 -5.48
CA ILE A 79 9.34 14.44 -5.09
C ILE A 79 9.52 13.13 -5.87
N PRO A 80 9.74 11.99 -5.19
CA PRO A 80 9.68 10.68 -5.84
C PRO A 80 8.25 10.30 -6.18
N MET A 81 8.04 9.67 -7.34
CA MET A 81 6.72 9.29 -7.85
C MET A 81 6.75 7.88 -8.43
N ALA A 82 5.83 7.02 -8.00
CA ALA A 82 5.62 5.69 -8.59
C ALA A 82 4.29 5.70 -9.35
N ILE A 83 4.34 5.77 -10.69
CA ILE A 83 3.15 5.93 -11.55
C ILE A 83 3.43 5.40 -12.97
N GLU A 84 2.46 4.74 -13.58
CA GLU A 84 2.54 4.20 -14.96
C GLU A 84 2.11 5.22 -16.02
N GLU A 85 1.32 6.21 -15.64
CA GLU A 85 0.73 7.16 -16.57
C GLU A 85 1.78 8.11 -17.15
N SER A 86 1.81 8.14 -18.49
CA SER A 86 2.72 9.01 -19.24
C SER A 86 2.43 10.49 -18.97
N SER A 87 3.47 11.31 -18.97
CA SER A 87 3.41 12.78 -18.77
C SER A 87 3.07 13.27 -17.36
N VAL A 88 2.58 12.45 -16.42
CA VAL A 88 2.24 12.90 -15.06
C VAL A 88 3.46 13.52 -14.35
N VAL A 89 4.59 12.83 -14.34
CA VAL A 89 5.84 13.31 -13.71
C VAL A 89 6.34 14.59 -14.39
N ALA A 90 6.23 14.67 -15.72
CA ALA A 90 6.64 15.84 -16.48
C ALA A 90 5.74 17.05 -16.18
N ALA A 91 4.42 16.85 -16.10
CA ALA A 91 3.46 17.89 -15.75
C ALA A 91 3.68 18.42 -14.32
N ALA A 92 3.89 17.51 -13.36
CA ALA A 92 4.22 17.87 -11.98
C ALA A 92 5.49 18.72 -11.91
N SER A 93 6.54 18.31 -12.61
CA SER A 93 7.81 19.04 -12.68
C SER A 93 7.67 20.41 -13.34
N LYS A 94 6.85 20.51 -14.40
CA LYS A 94 6.55 21.78 -15.09
C LYS A 94 5.81 22.75 -14.16
N ALA A 95 4.82 22.25 -13.42
CA ALA A 95 4.09 23.04 -12.43
C ALA A 95 5.01 23.52 -11.29
N ALA A 96 5.88 22.64 -10.79
CA ALA A 96 6.85 22.98 -9.75
C ALA A 96 7.77 24.12 -10.19
N LYS A 97 8.34 24.02 -11.39
CA LYS A 97 9.17 25.09 -11.98
C LYS A 97 8.40 26.40 -12.12
N PHE A 98 7.14 26.36 -12.56
CA PHE A 98 6.30 27.55 -12.70
C PHE A 98 6.08 28.28 -11.36
N TRP A 99 5.85 27.51 -10.28
CA TRP A 99 5.61 28.08 -8.95
C TRP A 99 6.90 28.46 -8.20
N LEU A 100 8.02 27.84 -8.52
CA LEU A 100 9.32 28.11 -7.91
C LEU A 100 9.67 29.61 -7.94
N GLU A 101 9.54 30.25 -9.11
CA GLU A 101 9.80 31.68 -9.31
C GLU A 101 8.77 32.59 -8.63
N ARG A 102 7.66 32.04 -8.13
CA ARG A 102 6.52 32.75 -7.52
C ARG A 102 6.45 32.58 -6.00
N GLY A 103 7.54 32.12 -5.37
CA GLY A 103 7.61 31.90 -3.93
C GLY A 103 7.21 30.49 -3.48
N GLY A 104 6.94 29.59 -4.43
CA GLY A 104 6.66 28.18 -4.19
C GLY A 104 5.29 27.92 -3.57
N PHE A 105 5.16 26.73 -3.01
CA PHE A 105 3.99 26.27 -2.29
C PHE A 105 4.12 26.58 -0.80
N LYS A 106 2.99 26.92 -0.17
CA LYS A 106 2.87 27.10 1.28
C LYS A 106 1.89 26.07 1.82
N THR A 107 2.26 25.39 2.90
CA THR A 107 1.45 24.32 3.46
C THR A 107 1.15 24.53 4.94
N THR A 108 0.12 23.85 5.45
CA THR A 108 -0.25 23.89 6.87
C THR A 108 -0.84 22.54 7.24
N ILE A 109 -0.33 21.95 8.33
CA ILE A 109 -0.85 20.69 8.87
C ILE A 109 -2.11 21.00 9.67
N LYS A 110 -3.26 20.47 9.24
CA LYS A 110 -4.54 20.70 9.93
C LYS A 110 -4.72 19.82 11.18
N SER A 111 -4.24 18.58 11.14
CA SER A 111 -4.27 17.63 12.27
C SER A 111 -3.42 16.40 11.94
N THR A 112 -2.87 15.74 12.96
CA THR A 112 -2.17 14.45 12.87
C THR A 112 -2.92 13.32 13.60
N ILE A 113 -4.01 13.66 14.30
CA ILE A 113 -4.81 12.70 15.08
C ILE A 113 -5.60 11.80 14.11
N LYS A 114 -5.51 10.49 14.33
CA LYS A 114 -6.27 9.47 13.60
C LYS A 114 -7.49 9.05 14.41
N SER A 115 -8.61 8.86 13.74
CA SER A 115 -9.83 8.34 14.37
C SER A 115 -9.87 6.82 14.25
N GLY A 116 -9.98 6.13 15.38
CA GLY A 116 -10.38 4.73 15.44
C GLY A 116 -11.88 4.61 15.73
N GLN A 117 -12.55 3.61 15.18
CA GLN A 117 -13.97 3.36 15.41
C GLN A 117 -14.17 1.98 16.02
N VAL A 118 -15.02 1.91 17.04
CA VAL A 118 -15.48 0.65 17.64
C VAL A 118 -16.98 0.57 17.41
N HIS A 119 -17.41 -0.46 16.68
CA HIS A 119 -18.82 -0.73 16.46
C HIS A 119 -19.32 -1.71 17.51
N ILE A 120 -20.35 -1.32 18.26
CA ILE A 120 -20.95 -2.14 19.32
C ILE A 120 -22.40 -2.40 18.95
N MET A 121 -22.78 -3.68 18.88
CA MET A 121 -24.18 -4.07 18.82
C MET A 121 -24.67 -4.38 20.23
N TYR A 122 -25.73 -3.70 20.67
CA TYR A 122 -26.32 -3.90 21.97
C TYR A 122 -27.84 -3.99 21.83
N LYS A 123 -28.41 -5.06 22.38
CA LYS A 123 -29.83 -5.40 22.25
C LYS A 123 -30.68 -4.96 23.45
N GLY A 124 -30.08 -4.28 24.43
CA GLY A 124 -30.80 -3.73 25.58
C GLY A 124 -31.28 -2.31 25.34
N LEU A 125 -31.60 -1.60 26.42
CA LEU A 125 -32.19 -0.27 26.33
C LEU A 125 -31.16 0.79 25.96
N HIS A 126 -31.54 1.71 25.07
CA HIS A 126 -30.64 2.76 24.58
C HIS A 126 -29.99 3.60 25.71
N ASN A 127 -30.75 3.90 26.76
CA ASN A 127 -30.27 4.66 27.93
C ASN A 127 -29.12 3.97 28.69
N GLU A 128 -29.07 2.63 28.71
CA GLU A 128 -27.97 1.89 29.32
C GLU A 128 -26.69 2.02 28.47
N MET A 129 -26.82 2.02 27.14
CA MET A 129 -25.69 2.25 26.23
C MET A 129 -25.17 3.68 26.31
N ASP A 130 -26.05 4.67 26.43
CA ASP A 130 -25.65 6.08 26.62
C ASP A 130 -24.88 6.27 27.92
N ALA A 131 -25.37 5.67 29.02
CA ALA A 131 -24.69 5.69 30.32
C ALA A 131 -23.32 5.00 30.26
N PHE A 132 -23.23 3.85 29.60
CA PHE A 132 -21.97 3.15 29.36
C PHE A 132 -20.99 4.02 28.54
N TYR A 133 -21.45 4.64 27.45
CA TYR A 133 -20.61 5.50 26.62
C TYR A 133 -20.07 6.69 27.40
N ALA A 134 -20.90 7.35 28.22
CA ALA A 134 -20.48 8.44 29.08
C ALA A 134 -19.40 8.01 30.09
N PHE A 135 -19.58 6.85 30.74
CA PHE A 135 -18.60 6.25 31.65
C PHE A 135 -17.27 5.92 30.96
N ALA A 136 -17.34 5.21 29.82
CA ALA A 136 -16.18 4.79 29.06
C ALA A 136 -15.38 6.00 28.55
N LYS A 137 -16.08 7.03 28.06
CA LYS A 137 -15.47 8.27 27.57
C LYS A 137 -14.73 9.00 28.69
N ALA A 138 -15.34 9.16 29.87
CA ALA A 138 -14.68 9.79 31.02
C ALA A 138 -13.41 9.03 31.46
N THR A 139 -13.46 7.69 31.43
CA THR A 139 -12.31 6.84 31.79
C THR A 139 -11.18 6.95 30.77
N TYR A 140 -11.51 7.00 29.48
CA TYR A 140 -10.52 7.09 28.40
C TYR A 140 -9.75 8.42 28.43
N TYR A 141 -10.40 9.57 28.67
CA TYR A 141 -9.71 10.86 28.76
C TYR A 141 -8.73 10.94 29.94
N ASN A 142 -9.02 10.24 31.04
CA ASN A 142 -8.12 10.17 32.20
C ASN A 142 -6.89 9.29 31.96
N LEU A 143 -6.95 8.34 31.02
CA LEU A 143 -5.83 7.45 30.67
C LEU A 143 -5.03 7.91 29.44
N SER A 144 -5.61 8.80 28.63
CA SER A 144 -5.06 9.23 27.33
C SER A 144 -4.47 10.64 27.34
N SER A 145 -4.39 11.27 28.51
CA SER A 145 -3.60 12.50 28.69
C SER A 145 -2.13 12.11 28.80
N PRO A 146 -1.21 12.75 28.05
CA PRO A 146 0.22 12.51 28.20
C PRO A 146 0.74 12.90 29.59
#